data_AF-A0A6P2CU81-F1
#
_entry.id   AF-A0A6P2CU81-F1
#
_cell.length_a   1.000
_cell.length_b   1.000
_cell.length_c   1.000
_cell.angle_alpha   90.00
_cell.angle_beta   90.00
_cell.angle_gamma   90.00
#
_symmetry.space_group_name_H-M   'P 1'
#
loop_
_entity.id
_entity.type
_entity.pdbx_description
1 polymer ?
#
loop_
_entity_poly.entity_id
_entity_poly.type
_entity_poly.pdbx_seq_one_letter_code
_entity_poly.pdbx_strand_id
1 'polypeptide(L)'
;MALACGGAGTKSEPKGAEQKQSEAKKVYSRDEFRQAILNKNQDDVIALIGKPNRTTESGYWYYADIVKDPISGKLEDNIQVVFEHGKVVRVNY
;
A
#
# COMPACT_ATOMS: atom_id res chain seq x y z
N MET A 1 -26.05 -24.86 -42.05
CA MET A 1 -25.43 -23.65 -41.48
C MET A 1 -25.53 -23.74 -39.97
N ALA A 2 -24.44 -24.10 -39.30
CA ALA A 2 -24.36 -24.14 -37.85
C ALA A 2 -23.26 -23.15 -37.43
N LEU A 3 -23.64 -22.15 -36.63
CA LEU A 3 -22.72 -21.32 -35.86
C LEU A 3 -23.36 -21.14 -34.49
N ALA A 4 -22.93 -21.98 -33.55
CA ALA A 4 -23.11 -21.77 -32.13
C ALA A 4 -21.95 -20.91 -31.62
N CYS A 5 -22.25 -19.84 -30.89
CA CYS A 5 -21.32 -19.20 -29.95
C CYS A 5 -22.11 -18.80 -28.70
N GLY A 6 -22.16 -19.70 -27.72
CA GLY A 6 -22.34 -19.32 -26.33
C GLY A 6 -21.00 -18.84 -25.75
N GLY A 7 -21.05 -18.00 -24.71
CA GLY A 7 -19.87 -17.54 -23.99
C GLY A 7 -20.23 -16.69 -22.77
N ALA A 8 -20.47 -17.35 -21.64
CA ALA A 8 -20.45 -16.75 -20.31
C ALA A 8 -19.02 -16.36 -19.92
N GLY A 9 -18.83 -15.33 -19.08
CA GLY A 9 -17.51 -14.99 -18.56
C GLY A 9 -17.48 -13.84 -17.56
N THR A 10 -17.59 -14.20 -16.29
CA THR A 10 -17.07 -13.51 -15.10
C THR A 10 -15.81 -12.66 -15.37
N LYS A 11 -15.85 -11.36 -15.05
CA LYS A 11 -14.62 -10.60 -14.72
C LYS A 11 -14.28 -10.86 -13.25
N SER A 12 -13.63 -11.99 -13.04
CA SER A 12 -12.76 -12.19 -11.91
C SER A 12 -11.55 -11.28 -12.08
N GLU A 13 -11.25 -10.44 -11.10
CA GLU A 13 -9.92 -9.86 -10.92
C GLU A 13 -9.30 -10.46 -9.65
N PRO A 14 -8.56 -11.58 -9.75
CA PRO A 14 -7.67 -12.00 -8.68
C PRO A 14 -6.22 -11.62 -9.01
N LYS A 15 -5.51 -11.21 -7.95
CA LYS A 15 -4.10 -11.53 -7.66
C LYS A 15 -2.99 -10.75 -8.38
N GLY A 16 -2.24 -9.98 -7.58
CA GLY A 16 -0.89 -9.45 -7.84
C GLY A 16 -0.66 -8.24 -6.92
N ALA A 17 0.27 -8.21 -5.97
CA ALA A 17 1.54 -8.90 -5.91
C ALA A 17 1.89 -9.25 -4.46
N GLU A 18 2.19 -10.52 -4.26
CA GLU A 18 3.13 -10.97 -3.24
C GLU A 18 4.51 -10.43 -3.63
N GLN A 19 4.87 -9.25 -3.12
CA GLN A 19 6.27 -8.81 -3.13
C GLN A 19 6.92 -9.19 -1.81
N LYS A 20 7.40 -10.43 -1.74
CA LYS A 20 8.49 -10.82 -0.84
C LYS A 20 9.74 -10.06 -1.31
N GLN A 21 9.89 -8.82 -0.86
CA GLN A 21 11.17 -8.12 -0.94
C GLN A 21 11.70 -8.00 0.48
N SER A 22 12.50 -9.00 0.84
CA SER A 22 13.30 -9.07 2.07
C SER A 22 14.50 -8.12 1.95
N GLU A 23 14.25 -6.84 1.76
CA GLU A 23 15.18 -5.80 2.20
C GLU A 23 14.82 -5.52 3.64
N ALA A 24 15.80 -5.47 4.55
CA ALA A 24 15.60 -5.34 5.98
C ALA A 24 14.57 -4.24 6.28
N LYS A 25 13.32 -4.66 6.48
CA LYS A 25 12.17 -3.75 6.47
C LYS A 25 12.33 -2.88 7.70
N LYS A 26 12.75 -1.63 7.50
CA LYS A 26 12.95 -0.70 8.59
C LYS A 26 11.58 -0.52 9.23
N VAL A 27 11.44 -1.01 10.46
CA VAL A 27 10.19 -0.91 11.21
C VAL A 27 10.17 0.48 11.83
N TYR A 28 9.19 1.28 11.43
CA TYR A 28 9.01 2.64 11.94
C TYR A 28 8.00 2.64 13.09
N SER A 29 8.14 3.57 14.04
CA SER A 29 7.05 3.87 14.97
C SER A 29 5.95 4.66 14.25
N ARG A 30 4.69 4.65 14.74
CA ARG A 30 3.58 5.42 14.13
C ARG A 30 3.93 6.91 13.92
N ASP A 31 4.57 7.54 14.90
CA ASP A 31 5.00 8.94 14.78
C ASP A 31 6.14 9.13 13.78
N GLU A 32 7.17 8.29 13.84
CA GLU A 32 8.31 8.34 12.93
C GLU A 32 7.88 8.13 11.48
N PHE A 33 7.01 7.15 11.25
CA PHE A 33 6.46 6.86 9.93
C PHE A 33 5.72 8.07 9.38
N ARG A 34 4.77 8.58 10.15
CA ARG A 34 3.97 9.75 9.77
C ARG A 34 4.86 10.94 9.45
N GLN A 35 5.85 11.24 10.28
CA GLN A 35 6.75 12.38 10.07
C GLN A 35 7.69 12.18 8.86
N ALA A 36 8.15 10.95 8.62
CA ALA A 36 9.04 10.64 7.51
C ALA A 36 8.36 10.84 6.15
N ILE A 37 7.08 10.48 6.03
CA ILE A 37 6.35 10.51 4.76
C ILE A 37 5.43 11.73 4.59
N LEU A 38 5.13 12.48 5.65
CA LEU A 38 4.25 13.66 5.53
C LEU A 38 4.81 14.66 4.50
N ASN A 39 3.93 15.22 3.67
CA ASN A 39 4.28 16.15 2.59
C ASN A 39 5.27 15.62 1.55
N LYS A 40 5.66 14.35 1.62
CA LYS A 40 6.52 13.71 0.61
C LYS A 40 5.69 13.32 -0.62
N ASN A 41 6.36 13.31 -1.76
CA ASN A 41 5.77 12.81 -3.00
C ASN A 41 5.85 11.29 -3.05
N GLN A 42 5.03 10.67 -3.88
CA GLN A 42 4.99 9.22 -4.09
C GLN A 42 6.37 8.57 -4.31
N ASP A 43 7.21 9.18 -5.13
CA ASP A 43 8.55 8.66 -5.45
C ASP A 43 9.50 8.66 -4.23
N ASP A 44 9.46 9.75 -3.46
CA ASP A 44 10.25 9.90 -2.23
C ASP A 44 9.76 8.92 -1.14
N VAL A 45 8.44 8.71 -1.05
CA VAL A 45 7.87 7.68 -0.18
C VAL A 45 8.37 6.30 -0.58
N ILE A 46 8.33 5.94 -1.88
CA ILE A 46 8.85 4.65 -2.35
C ILE A 46 10.34 4.50 -2.04
N ALA A 47 11.13 5.56 -2.21
CA ALA A 47 12.55 5.56 -1.90
C ALA A 47 12.83 5.39 -0.39
N LEU A 48 11.98 5.95 0.47
CA LEU A 48 12.15 5.92 1.92
C LEU A 48 11.68 4.61 2.57
N ILE A 49 10.48 4.14 2.22
CA ILE A 49 9.79 3.04 2.91
C ILE A 49 9.53 1.83 1.99
N GLY A 50 9.88 1.94 0.72
CA GLY A 50 9.63 0.90 -0.28
C GLY A 50 8.26 1.02 -0.93
N LYS A 51 7.94 0.05 -1.79
CA LYS A 51 6.69 0.01 -2.53
C LYS A 51 5.51 -0.34 -1.62
N PRO A 52 4.33 0.28 -1.83
CA PRO A 52 3.11 -0.12 -1.15
C PRO A 52 2.70 -1.54 -1.52
N ASN A 53 2.08 -2.25 -0.56
CA ASN A 53 1.49 -3.56 -0.81
C ASN A 53 0.33 -3.47 -1.81
N ARG A 54 -0.45 -2.39 -1.72
CA ARG A 54 -1.58 -2.14 -2.62
C ARG A 54 -1.75 -0.64 -2.85
N THR A 55 -2.14 -0.28 -4.06
CA THR A 55 -2.54 1.09 -4.42
C THR A 55 -3.94 1.09 -5.01
N THR A 56 -4.61 2.23 -4.97
CA THR A 56 -5.92 2.45 -5.61
C THR A 56 -5.84 3.61 -6.59
N GLU A 57 -6.75 3.62 -7.57
CA GLU A 57 -6.86 4.72 -8.54
C GLU A 57 -7.19 6.07 -7.88
N SER A 58 -7.83 6.05 -6.71
CA SER A 58 -8.12 7.25 -5.91
C SER A 58 -6.89 7.83 -5.21
N GLY A 59 -5.70 7.24 -5.36
CA GLY A 59 -4.48 7.74 -4.71
C GLY A 59 -4.31 7.29 -3.26
N TYR A 60 -4.98 6.22 -2.84
CA TYR A 60 -4.73 5.60 -1.53
C TYR A 60 -3.72 4.47 -1.68
N TRP A 61 -2.71 4.47 -0.82
CA TRP A 61 -1.72 3.41 -0.75
C TRP A 61 -1.85 2.68 0.57
N TYR A 62 -1.69 1.37 0.53
CA TYR A 62 -1.80 0.49 1.67
C TYR A 62 -0.48 -0.20 1.90
N TYR A 63 -0.02 -0.14 3.14
CA TYR A 63 1.19 -0.79 3.62
C TYR A 63 0.85 -1.74 4.76
N ALA A 64 1.60 -2.83 4.83
CA ALA A 64 1.53 -3.82 5.91
C ALA A 64 2.92 -4.05 6.50
N ASP A 65 3.01 -4.38 7.79
CA ASP A 65 4.21 -4.84 8.47
C ASP A 65 5.41 -3.87 8.46
N ILE A 66 5.17 -2.58 8.24
CA ILE A 66 6.23 -1.55 8.24
C ILE A 66 6.19 -0.61 9.44
N VAL A 67 5.04 -0.51 10.11
CA VAL A 67 4.86 0.30 11.30
C VAL A 67 4.65 -0.61 12.48
N LYS A 68 5.35 -0.36 13.58
CA LYS A 68 5.13 -0.99 14.87
C LYS A 68 4.37 -0.04 15.77
N ASP A 69 3.30 -0.53 16.36
CA ASP A 69 2.58 0.19 17.38
C ASP A 69 3.39 0.19 18.69
N PRO A 70 3.74 1.37 19.25
CA PRO A 70 4.54 1.45 20.45
C PRO A 70 3.79 0.99 21.71
N ILE A 71 2.44 0.96 21.69
CA ILE A 71 1.62 0.61 22.85
C ILE A 71 1.49 -0.91 22.99
N SER A 72 1.10 -1.59 21.90
CA SER A 72 0.87 -3.03 21.85
C SER A 72 2.10 -3.84 21.42
N GLY A 73 3.10 -3.18 20.83
CA GLY A 73 4.30 -3.81 20.29
C GLY A 73 4.07 -4.65 19.03
N LYS A 74 2.87 -4.59 18.44
CA LYS A 74 2.50 -5.34 17.24
C LYS A 74 2.84 -4.55 15.97
N LEU A 75 3.04 -5.26 14.88
CA LEU A 75 3.14 -4.64 13.56
C LEU A 75 1.73 -4.36 13.03
N GLU A 76 1.58 -3.21 12.41
CA GLU A 76 0.35 -2.77 11.76
C GLU A 76 0.25 -3.43 10.39
N ASP A 77 -0.81 -4.20 10.17
CA ASP A 77 -1.04 -4.90 8.89
C ASP A 77 -1.82 -4.05 7.87
N ASN A 78 -2.44 -2.95 8.30
CA ASN A 78 -3.28 -2.12 7.43
C ASN A 78 -3.06 -0.63 7.66
N ILE A 79 -2.04 -0.08 7.00
CA ILE A 79 -1.70 1.35 7.07
C ILE A 79 -2.14 2.00 5.77
N GLN A 80 -3.08 2.92 5.83
CA GLN A 80 -3.55 3.66 4.66
C GLN A 80 -2.87 5.03 4.58
N VAL A 81 -2.13 5.25 3.51
CA VAL A 81 -1.52 6.54 3.16
C VAL A 81 -2.39 7.24 2.12
N VAL A 82 -2.81 8.46 2.43
CA VAL A 82 -3.63 9.30 1.58
C VAL A 82 -2.76 10.30 0.87
N PHE A 83 -2.78 10.27 -0.46
CA PHE A 83 -2.14 11.26 -1.30
C PHE A 83 -3.17 12.27 -1.82
N GLU A 84 -2.91 13.56 -1.60
CA GLU A 84 -3.64 14.65 -2.25
C GLU A 84 -2.64 15.55 -2.99
N HIS A 85 -2.98 15.99 -4.20
CA HIS A 85 -2.09 16.80 -5.05
C HIS A 85 -0.68 16.19 -5.24
N GLY A 86 -0.58 14.85 -5.26
CA GLY A 86 0.69 14.12 -5.44
C GLY A 86 1.54 13.98 -4.18
N LYS A 87 1.06 14.44 -3.01
CA LYS A 87 1.79 14.42 -1.73
C LYS A 87 1.00 13.71 -0.63
N VAL A 88 1.71 13.13 0.33
CA VAL A 88 1.08 12.56 1.52
C VAL A 88 0.51 13.68 2.39
N VAL A 89 -0.79 13.67 2.57
CA VAL A 89 -1.49 14.61 3.47
C VAL A 89 -1.91 13.95 4.77
N ARG A 90 -2.15 12.64 4.76
CA ARG A 90 -2.69 11.89 5.89
C ARG A 90 -2.25 10.43 5.86
N VAL A 91 -2.11 9.86 7.04
CA VAL A 91 -1.89 8.44 7.28
C VAL A 91 -2.95 7.97 8.27
N ASN A 92 -3.63 6.87 7.95
CA ASN A 92 -4.56 6.17 8.83
C ASN A 92 -3.94 4.81 9.21
N TYR A 93 -4.16 4.42 10.46
CA TYR A 93 -3.75 3.16 11.08
C TYR A 93 -5.00 2.37 11.47
#